data_AF-A0A935K4K1-F1
#
_entry.id   AF-A0A935K4K1-F1
#
_cell.length_a   1.000
_cell.length_b   1.000
_cell.length_c   1.000
_cell.angle_alpha   90.00
_cell.angle_beta   90.00
_cell.angle_gamma   90.00
#
_symmetry.space_group_name_H-M   'P 1'
#
loop_
_entity.id
_entity.type
_entity.pdbx_description
1 polymer ?
#
loop_
_entity_poly.entity_id
_entity_poly.type
_entity_poly.pdbx_seq_one_letter_code
_entity_poly.pdbx_strand_id
1 'polypeptide(L)'
;MSHIAPLPADQLAVIAPQDIQRLAARMAQDAFAGIFRLTLNGSAKEMEAALAEVEPRCFNWCQAGSSNEAKALRMALLISGIDQWGLAYSQTFGLNAIPGVSSLLGQLRGRLDPQQDALFQQFYDQMSSVETDAVDFKVEVRRSIHLALWHAMVACEKEAEAQQVLKCLGGMMLVLDEKMPQLGWRLLADALASIQISLLSETIAASAIAQETTQQLFEALRQALPKERFQSILAYSGQAVLAWQQSRRPAN
;
A
#
# COMPACT_ATOMS: atom_id res chain seq x y z
N MET A 1 14.17 13.31 25.29
CA MET A 1 12.97 13.41 24.44
C MET A 1 13.40 14.03 23.12
N SER A 2 13.57 13.24 22.07
CA SER A 2 13.89 13.76 20.74
C SER A 2 12.64 14.44 20.18
N HIS A 3 12.66 15.77 20.10
CA HIS A 3 11.64 16.53 19.39
C HIS A 3 11.65 16.09 17.93
N ILE A 4 10.63 15.32 17.53
CA ILE A 4 10.40 14.98 16.14
C ILE A 4 9.99 16.28 15.45
N ALA A 5 10.81 16.77 14.53
CA ALA A 5 10.48 17.96 13.76
C ALA A 5 9.11 17.76 13.05
N PRO A 6 8.24 18.79 13.05
CA PRO A 6 7.00 18.73 12.30
C PRO A 6 7.32 18.51 10.82
N LEU A 7 6.59 17.60 10.18
CA LEU A 7 6.78 17.32 8.77
C LEU A 7 6.28 18.51 7.94
N PRO A 8 6.92 18.80 6.80
CA PRO A 8 6.34 19.69 5.81
C PRO A 8 4.92 19.26 5.44
N ALA A 9 4.06 20.24 5.13
CA ALA A 9 2.70 19.99 4.70
C ALA A 9 2.66 19.27 3.34
N ASP A 10 1.64 18.44 3.14
CA ASP A 10 1.35 17.83 1.84
C ASP A 10 0.86 18.91 0.87
N GLN A 11 1.66 19.22 -0.15
CA GLN A 11 1.34 20.27 -1.12
C GLN A 11 0.21 19.86 -2.05
N LEU A 12 0.06 18.56 -2.29
CA LEU A 12 -0.97 18.00 -3.18
C LEU A 12 -2.34 17.94 -2.49
N ALA A 13 -2.40 18.11 -1.17
CA ALA A 13 -3.66 18.15 -0.41
C ALA A 13 -4.63 19.26 -0.86
N VAL A 14 -4.11 20.34 -1.46
CA VAL A 14 -4.93 21.43 -2.02
C VAL A 14 -5.70 20.96 -3.27
N ILE A 15 -5.16 20.00 -4.02
CA ILE A 15 -5.74 19.48 -5.27
C ILE A 15 -6.50 18.18 -5.01
N ALA A 16 -5.94 17.28 -4.21
CA ALA A 16 -6.55 16.05 -3.73
C ALA A 16 -6.49 16.01 -2.20
N PRO A 17 -7.57 16.44 -1.52
CA PRO A 17 -7.65 16.37 -0.07
C PRO A 17 -7.55 14.93 0.47
N GLN A 18 -7.36 14.81 1.77
CA GLN A 18 -7.12 13.55 2.48
C GLN A 18 -8.12 12.43 2.12
N ASP A 19 -9.41 12.73 2.02
CA ASP A 19 -10.46 11.77 1.68
C ASP A 19 -10.30 11.24 0.25
N ILE A 20 -9.94 12.09 -0.70
CA ILE A 20 -9.66 11.73 -2.10
C ILE A 20 -8.42 10.86 -2.19
N GLN A 21 -7.35 11.20 -1.46
CA GLN A 21 -6.13 10.40 -1.43
C GLN A 21 -6.38 8.99 -0.88
N ARG A 22 -7.10 8.87 0.24
CA ARG A 22 -7.46 7.57 0.81
C ARG A 22 -8.42 6.79 -0.10
N LEU A 23 -9.33 7.47 -0.78
CA LEU A 23 -10.20 6.83 -1.76
C LEU A 23 -9.40 6.30 -2.95
N ALA A 24 -8.41 7.04 -3.44
CA ALA A 24 -7.53 6.58 -4.51
C ALA A 24 -6.81 5.27 -4.15
N ALA A 25 -6.29 5.18 -2.92
CA ALA A 25 -5.65 3.96 -2.41
C ALA A 25 -6.60 2.76 -2.38
N ARG A 26 -7.83 2.95 -1.88
CA ARG A 26 -8.87 1.92 -1.87
C ARG A 26 -9.28 1.49 -3.28
N MET A 27 -9.45 2.45 -4.19
CA MET A 27 -9.79 2.16 -5.59
C MET A 27 -8.68 1.37 -6.29
N ALA A 28 -7.41 1.70 -6.03
CA ALA A 28 -6.28 0.95 -6.55
C ALA A 28 -6.28 -0.49 -6.05
N GLN A 29 -6.53 -0.70 -4.75
CA GLN A 29 -6.67 -2.03 -4.17
C GLN A 29 -7.83 -2.82 -4.79
N ASP A 30 -9.02 -2.22 -4.90
CA ASP A 30 -10.20 -2.86 -5.49
C ASP A 30 -9.95 -3.28 -6.95
N ALA A 31 -9.37 -2.38 -7.75
CA ALA A 31 -9.05 -2.64 -9.15
C ALA A 31 -8.02 -3.77 -9.29
N PHE A 32 -6.96 -3.73 -8.48
CA PHE A 32 -5.96 -4.79 -8.43
C PHE A 32 -6.58 -6.13 -8.01
N ALA A 33 -7.32 -6.17 -6.91
CA ALA A 33 -7.89 -7.41 -6.36
C ALA A 33 -8.85 -8.08 -7.34
N GLY A 34 -9.71 -7.31 -8.02
CA GLY A 34 -10.62 -7.82 -9.04
C GLY A 34 -9.91 -8.50 -10.20
N ILE A 35 -8.83 -7.87 -10.70
CA ILE A 35 -8.03 -8.40 -11.81
C ILE A 35 -7.14 -9.58 -11.38
N PHE A 36 -6.46 -9.45 -10.25
CA PHE A 36 -5.51 -10.44 -9.78
C PHE A 36 -6.16 -11.80 -9.52
N ARG A 37 -7.37 -11.82 -8.96
CA ARG A 37 -8.13 -13.06 -8.72
C ARG A 37 -8.32 -13.90 -9.99
N LEU A 38 -8.51 -13.24 -11.14
CA LEU A 38 -8.69 -13.89 -12.44
C LEU A 38 -7.36 -14.34 -13.06
N THR A 39 -6.22 -13.81 -12.60
CA THR A 39 -4.90 -14.25 -13.08
C THR A 39 -4.61 -15.69 -12.66
N LEU A 40 -5.15 -16.14 -11.52
CA LEU A 40 -4.91 -17.48 -11.00
C LEU A 40 -5.90 -18.53 -11.55
N ASN A 41 -7.17 -18.16 -11.70
CA ASN A 41 -8.25 -19.12 -11.94
C ASN A 41 -9.21 -18.73 -13.08
N GLY A 42 -9.00 -17.59 -13.75
CA GLY A 42 -9.92 -17.06 -14.75
C GLY A 42 -9.53 -17.41 -16.19
N SER A 43 -10.53 -17.45 -17.06
CA SER A 43 -10.37 -17.52 -18.51
C SER A 43 -10.06 -16.14 -19.12
N ALA A 44 -9.55 -16.13 -20.35
CA ALA A 44 -9.31 -14.88 -21.10
C ALA A 44 -10.60 -14.03 -21.23
N LYS A 45 -11.74 -14.68 -21.46
CA LYS A 45 -13.05 -14.00 -21.58
C LYS A 45 -13.49 -13.36 -20.27
N GLU A 46 -13.25 -14.02 -19.14
CA GLU A 46 -13.55 -13.44 -17.81
C GLU A 46 -12.62 -12.27 -17.50
N MET A 47 -11.34 -12.36 -17.86
CA MET A 47 -10.40 -11.26 -17.74
C MET A 47 -10.82 -10.04 -18.59
N GLU A 48 -11.21 -10.26 -19.84
CA GLU A 48 -11.72 -9.20 -20.72
C GLU A 48 -12.97 -8.52 -20.14
N ALA A 49 -13.91 -9.32 -19.62
CA ALA A 49 -15.13 -8.80 -18.98
C ALA A 49 -14.82 -7.97 -17.73
N ALA A 50 -13.91 -8.45 -16.88
CA ALA A 50 -13.49 -7.71 -15.69
C ALA A 50 -12.77 -6.41 -16.05
N LEU A 51 -11.89 -6.41 -17.07
CA LEU A 51 -11.25 -5.18 -17.54
C LEU A 51 -12.27 -4.18 -18.09
N ALA A 52 -13.27 -4.65 -18.84
CA ALA A 52 -14.34 -3.82 -19.38
C ALA A 52 -15.23 -3.18 -18.28
N GLU A 53 -15.26 -3.74 -17.07
CA GLU A 53 -15.95 -3.16 -15.92
C GLU A 53 -15.05 -2.23 -15.10
N VAL A 54 -13.83 -2.68 -14.79
CA VAL A 54 -12.90 -1.97 -13.89
C VAL A 54 -12.36 -0.70 -14.55
N GLU A 55 -12.02 -0.74 -15.84
CA GLU A 55 -11.40 0.38 -16.54
C GLU A 55 -12.31 1.62 -16.57
N PRO A 56 -13.58 1.55 -17.02
CA PRO A 56 -14.44 2.72 -17.05
C PRO A 56 -14.72 3.27 -15.65
N ARG A 57 -14.86 2.41 -14.62
CA ARG A 57 -15.03 2.84 -13.23
C ARG A 57 -13.84 3.64 -12.74
N CYS A 58 -12.63 3.16 -13.01
CA CYS A 58 -11.37 3.84 -12.69
C CYS A 58 -11.29 5.20 -13.40
N PHE A 59 -11.49 5.20 -14.72
CA PHE A 59 -11.41 6.41 -15.53
C PHE A 59 -12.45 7.46 -15.12
N ASN A 60 -13.72 7.06 -14.94
CA ASN A 60 -14.79 7.98 -14.56
C ASN A 60 -14.53 8.63 -13.20
N TRP A 61 -13.93 7.90 -12.26
CA TRP A 61 -13.55 8.49 -10.97
C TRP A 61 -12.43 9.52 -11.11
N CYS A 62 -11.44 9.28 -11.97
CA CYS A 62 -10.42 10.28 -12.29
C CYS A 62 -11.07 11.53 -12.90
N GLN A 63 -12.00 11.35 -13.85
CA GLN A 63 -12.68 12.45 -14.54
C GLN A 63 -13.62 13.27 -13.65
N ALA A 64 -14.02 12.74 -12.49
CA ALA A 64 -14.79 13.47 -11.49
C ALA A 64 -13.98 14.53 -10.70
N GLY A 65 -12.71 14.78 -11.07
CA GLY A 65 -11.93 15.92 -10.56
C GLY A 65 -12.49 17.26 -11.05
N SER A 66 -12.48 18.27 -10.17
CA SER A 66 -13.04 19.61 -10.44
C SER A 66 -12.23 20.47 -11.41
N SER A 67 -10.95 20.13 -11.62
CA SER A 67 -10.04 20.80 -12.56
C SER A 67 -9.22 19.79 -13.35
N ASN A 68 -8.46 20.25 -14.35
CA ASN A 68 -7.57 19.37 -15.12
C ASN A 68 -6.44 18.82 -14.23
N GLU A 69 -5.92 19.63 -13.30
CA GLU A 69 -4.94 19.22 -12.30
C GLU A 69 -5.51 18.17 -11.36
N ALA A 70 -6.75 18.33 -10.88
CA ALA A 70 -7.40 17.35 -10.03
C ALA A 70 -7.64 16.01 -10.75
N LYS A 71 -8.03 16.05 -12.03
CA LYS A 71 -8.18 14.83 -12.84
C LYS A 71 -6.85 14.12 -13.06
N ALA A 72 -5.81 14.88 -13.41
CA ALA A 72 -4.45 14.35 -13.60
C ALA A 72 -3.86 13.77 -12.31
N LEU A 73 -4.01 14.45 -11.17
CA LEU A 73 -3.54 13.97 -9.88
C LEU A 73 -4.29 12.69 -9.44
N ARG A 74 -5.62 12.62 -9.64
CA ARG A 74 -6.36 11.38 -9.39
C ARG A 74 -5.85 10.23 -10.26
N MET A 75 -5.56 10.49 -11.53
CA MET A 75 -4.97 9.49 -12.43
C MET A 75 -3.58 9.04 -11.93
N ALA A 76 -2.71 9.97 -11.51
CA ALA A 76 -1.41 9.68 -10.94
C ALA A 76 -1.49 8.80 -9.68
N LEU A 77 -2.37 9.16 -8.73
CA LEU A 77 -2.61 8.38 -7.53
C LEU A 77 -3.10 6.96 -7.86
N LEU A 78 -4.11 6.83 -8.73
CA LEU A 78 -4.71 5.55 -9.05
C LEU A 78 -3.72 4.61 -9.75
N ILE A 79 -3.06 5.10 -10.81
CA ILE A 79 -2.06 4.31 -11.55
C ILE A 79 -0.88 3.93 -10.64
N SER A 80 -0.37 4.87 -9.85
CA SER A 80 0.70 4.59 -8.89
C SER A 80 0.30 3.51 -7.89
N GLY A 81 -0.94 3.52 -7.41
CA GLY A 81 -1.43 2.52 -6.46
C GLY A 81 -1.55 1.14 -7.09
N ILE A 82 -2.16 1.05 -8.28
CA ILE A 82 -2.35 -0.22 -9.01
C ILE A 82 -0.98 -0.83 -9.36
N ASP A 83 -0.05 -0.02 -9.83
CA ASP A 83 1.32 -0.44 -10.15
C ASP A 83 2.06 -0.98 -8.91
N GLN A 84 1.96 -0.28 -7.77
CA GLN A 84 2.56 -0.74 -6.50
C GLN A 84 1.99 -2.08 -6.03
N TRP A 85 0.67 -2.29 -6.13
CA TRP A 85 0.07 -3.59 -5.84
C TRP A 85 0.57 -4.68 -6.80
N GLY A 86 0.60 -4.39 -8.10
CA GLY A 86 1.10 -5.29 -9.14
C GLY A 86 2.55 -5.72 -8.89
N LEU A 87 3.42 -4.76 -8.57
CA LEU A 87 4.82 -4.99 -8.26
C LEU A 87 4.98 -5.86 -7.01
N ALA A 88 4.27 -5.53 -5.93
CA ALA A 88 4.35 -6.25 -4.66
C ALA A 88 4.00 -7.74 -4.82
N TYR A 89 2.92 -8.04 -5.53
CA TYR A 89 2.48 -9.42 -5.76
C TYR A 89 3.35 -10.14 -6.79
N SER A 90 3.82 -9.45 -7.83
CA SER A 90 4.73 -10.05 -8.80
C SER A 90 6.03 -10.49 -8.14
N GLN A 91 6.60 -9.64 -7.28
CA GLN A 91 7.80 -9.97 -6.50
C GLN A 91 7.54 -11.10 -5.51
N THR A 92 6.44 -11.02 -4.77
CA THR A 92 6.11 -12.01 -3.72
C THR A 92 5.89 -13.40 -4.29
N PHE A 93 5.18 -13.52 -5.40
CA PHE A 93 4.79 -14.81 -5.98
C PHE A 93 5.65 -15.23 -7.18
N GLY A 94 6.76 -14.53 -7.44
CA GLY A 94 7.70 -14.87 -8.52
C GLY A 94 7.08 -14.77 -9.91
N LEU A 95 6.13 -13.86 -10.11
CA LEU A 95 5.47 -13.64 -11.39
C LEU A 95 6.29 -12.68 -12.24
N ASN A 96 6.48 -12.99 -13.52
CA ASN A 96 7.13 -12.06 -14.46
C ASN A 96 6.29 -10.79 -14.69
N ALA A 97 4.97 -10.94 -14.71
CA ALA A 97 4.00 -9.87 -14.84
C ALA A 97 2.61 -10.36 -14.44
N ILE A 98 1.69 -9.40 -14.23
CA ILE A 98 0.26 -9.65 -14.11
C ILE A 98 -0.39 -9.03 -15.35
N PRO A 99 -0.67 -9.80 -16.43
CA PRO A 99 -1.09 -9.25 -17.72
C PRO A 99 -2.34 -8.38 -17.66
N GLY A 100 -3.31 -8.75 -16.81
CA GLY A 100 -4.52 -7.95 -16.60
C GLY A 100 -4.21 -6.58 -16.00
N VAL A 101 -3.29 -6.50 -15.05
CA VAL A 101 -2.85 -5.23 -14.45
C VAL A 101 -2.14 -4.37 -15.50
N SER A 102 -1.24 -4.98 -16.28
CA SER A 102 -0.54 -4.28 -17.37
C SER A 102 -1.52 -3.72 -18.41
N SER A 103 -2.56 -4.49 -18.74
CA SER A 103 -3.61 -4.08 -19.67
C SER A 103 -4.45 -2.94 -19.12
N LEU A 104 -4.85 -2.99 -17.86
CA LEU A 104 -5.59 -1.90 -17.20
C LEU A 104 -4.77 -0.60 -17.20
N LEU A 105 -3.51 -0.66 -16.78
CA LEU A 105 -2.62 0.50 -16.76
C LEU A 105 -2.43 1.09 -18.16
N GLY A 106 -2.24 0.23 -19.18
CA GLY A 106 -2.13 0.64 -20.57
C GLY A 106 -3.38 1.34 -21.09
N GLN A 107 -4.57 0.81 -20.78
CA GLN A 107 -5.84 1.42 -21.19
C GLN A 107 -6.07 2.78 -20.52
N LEU A 108 -5.82 2.89 -19.22
CA LEU A 108 -5.98 4.15 -18.48
C LEU A 108 -5.04 5.24 -19.01
N ARG A 109 -3.77 4.91 -19.25
CA ARG A 109 -2.81 5.85 -19.86
C ARG A 109 -3.16 6.19 -21.30
N GLY A 110 -3.65 5.22 -22.08
CA GLY A 110 -4.03 5.40 -23.47
C GLY A 110 -5.19 6.39 -23.69
N ARG A 111 -5.94 6.74 -22.63
CA ARG A 111 -7.00 7.76 -22.70
C ARG A 111 -6.51 9.19 -22.52
N LEU A 112 -5.27 9.39 -22.11
CA LEU A 112 -4.73 10.72 -21.88
C LEU A 112 -4.33 11.36 -23.22
N ASP A 113 -4.81 12.58 -23.46
CA ASP A 113 -4.24 13.42 -24.49
C ASP A 113 -2.82 13.91 -24.09
N PRO A 114 -2.03 14.50 -25.01
CA PRO A 114 -0.66 14.92 -24.70
C PRO A 114 -0.55 15.93 -23.53
N GLN A 115 -1.54 16.80 -23.34
CA GLN A 115 -1.52 17.79 -22.26
C GLN A 115 -1.83 17.11 -20.92
N GLN A 116 -2.80 16.20 -20.91
CA GLN A 116 -3.16 15.41 -19.75
C GLN A 116 -2.04 14.46 -19.32
N ASP A 117 -1.36 13.79 -20.27
CA ASP A 117 -0.21 12.92 -19.97
C ASP A 117 0.94 13.73 -19.38
N ALA A 118 1.22 14.95 -19.87
CA ALA A 118 2.24 15.81 -19.30
C ALA A 118 1.95 16.20 -17.84
N LEU A 119 0.71 16.60 -17.51
CA LEU A 119 0.31 16.90 -16.13
C LEU A 119 0.34 15.65 -15.24
N PHE A 120 -0.09 14.49 -15.78
CA PHE A 120 0.01 13.21 -15.10
C PHE A 120 1.47 12.88 -14.73
N GLN A 121 2.41 13.00 -15.67
CA GLN A 121 3.84 12.75 -15.42
C GLN A 121 4.38 13.67 -14.33
N GLN A 122 4.04 14.96 -14.37
CA GLN A 122 4.47 15.92 -13.34
C GLN A 122 4.04 15.49 -11.93
N PHE A 123 2.77 15.11 -11.75
CA PHE A 123 2.30 14.64 -10.44
C PHE A 123 2.89 13.30 -10.04
N TYR A 124 3.04 12.37 -10.99
CA TYR A 124 3.64 11.06 -10.74
C TYR A 124 5.10 11.20 -10.25
N ASP A 125 5.88 12.07 -10.89
CA ASP A 125 7.26 12.38 -10.51
C ASP A 125 7.32 13.13 -9.18
N GLN A 126 6.44 14.11 -8.95
CA GLN A 126 6.37 14.85 -7.69
C GLN A 126 6.08 13.92 -6.51
N MET A 127 5.11 13.01 -6.65
CA MET A 127 4.76 12.05 -5.61
C MET A 127 5.94 11.14 -5.24
N SER A 128 6.79 10.77 -6.20
CA SER A 128 7.97 9.93 -5.95
C SER A 128 9.14 10.72 -5.35
N SER A 129 9.28 11.99 -5.72
CA SER A 129 10.42 12.84 -5.34
C SER A 129 10.22 13.56 -4.00
N VAL A 130 8.98 13.91 -3.66
CA VAL A 130 8.64 14.62 -2.42
C VAL A 130 7.95 13.66 -1.47
N GLU A 131 8.63 13.27 -0.39
CA GLU A 131 8.11 12.25 0.53
C GLU A 131 6.74 12.64 1.12
N THR A 132 6.55 13.92 1.44
CA THR A 132 5.37 14.48 2.12
C THR A 132 4.17 14.69 1.22
N ASP A 133 4.35 14.70 -0.10
CA ASP A 133 3.26 14.88 -1.02
C ASP A 133 2.46 13.59 -1.18
N ALA A 134 1.13 13.71 -1.21
CA ALA A 134 0.20 12.59 -1.19
C ALA A 134 0.40 11.63 -0.01
N VAL A 135 0.66 12.17 1.18
CA VAL A 135 1.06 11.37 2.36
C VAL A 135 -0.05 10.41 2.81
N ASP A 136 -1.31 10.85 2.79
CA ASP A 136 -2.45 10.00 3.18
C ASP A 136 -2.64 8.83 2.21
N PHE A 137 -2.38 9.05 0.92
CA PHE A 137 -2.38 7.99 -0.08
C PHE A 137 -1.24 6.99 0.17
N LYS A 138 -0.01 7.48 0.41
CA LYS A 138 1.16 6.62 0.68
C LYS A 138 0.97 5.78 1.94
N VAL A 139 0.45 6.37 3.02
CA VAL A 139 0.10 5.66 4.24
C VAL A 139 -0.87 4.52 3.93
N GLU A 140 -1.98 4.82 3.26
CA GLU A 140 -3.03 3.84 3.02
C GLU A 140 -2.58 2.71 2.06
N VAL A 141 -1.83 3.03 1.01
CA VAL A 141 -1.28 2.03 0.07
C VAL A 141 -0.25 1.14 0.76
N ARG A 142 0.69 1.71 1.53
CA ARG A 142 1.71 0.91 2.22
C ARG A 142 1.10 0.03 3.29
N ARG A 143 0.18 0.56 4.09
CA ARG A 143 -0.56 -0.20 5.10
C ARG A 143 -1.29 -1.38 4.46
N SER A 144 -2.10 -1.11 3.44
CA SER A 144 -2.94 -2.13 2.81
C SER A 144 -2.13 -3.23 2.12
N ILE A 145 -1.07 -2.89 1.37
CA ILE A 145 -0.17 -3.87 0.75
C ILE A 145 0.54 -4.71 1.82
N HIS A 146 1.18 -4.08 2.80
CA HIS A 146 1.94 -4.81 3.83
C HIS A 146 1.03 -5.72 4.65
N LEU A 147 -0.17 -5.26 5.00
CA LEU A 147 -1.12 -6.06 5.76
C LEU A 147 -1.66 -7.22 4.92
N ALA A 148 -1.95 -7.03 3.63
CA ALA A 148 -2.39 -8.10 2.75
C ALA A 148 -1.30 -9.17 2.55
N LEU A 149 -0.04 -8.77 2.38
CA LEU A 149 1.09 -9.70 2.31
C LEU A 149 1.32 -10.42 3.64
N TRP A 150 1.17 -9.73 4.78
CA TRP A 150 1.21 -10.37 6.08
C TRP A 150 0.10 -11.42 6.23
N HIS A 151 -1.14 -11.09 5.83
CA HIS A 151 -2.25 -12.05 5.82
C HIS A 151 -1.96 -13.26 4.90
N ALA A 152 -1.37 -13.03 3.72
CA ALA A 152 -0.96 -14.10 2.83
C ALA A 152 0.12 -14.99 3.47
N MET A 153 1.10 -14.40 4.15
CA MET A 153 2.17 -15.11 4.86
C MET A 153 1.61 -16.01 5.97
N VAL A 154 0.71 -15.49 6.81
CA VAL A 154 0.15 -16.28 7.94
C VAL A 154 -0.87 -17.32 7.48
N ALA A 155 -1.44 -17.17 6.28
CA ALA A 155 -2.34 -18.15 5.67
C ALA A 155 -1.58 -19.30 4.97
N CYS A 156 -0.25 -19.21 4.80
CA CYS A 156 0.54 -20.28 4.21
C CYS A 156 0.52 -21.55 5.08
N GLU A 157 0.32 -22.69 4.42
CA GLU A 157 0.37 -24.01 5.07
C GLU A 157 1.79 -24.61 5.06
N LYS A 158 2.65 -24.12 4.16
CA LYS A 158 4.04 -24.58 4.02
C LYS A 158 5.01 -23.50 4.45
N GLU A 159 6.02 -23.91 5.22
CA GLU A 159 7.08 -23.04 5.70
C GLU A 159 7.80 -22.32 4.54
N ALA A 160 8.16 -23.03 3.48
CA ALA A 160 8.86 -22.44 2.33
C ALA A 160 8.07 -21.30 1.65
N GLU A 161 6.74 -21.45 1.54
CA GLU A 161 5.86 -20.43 0.97
C GLU A 161 5.78 -19.22 1.91
N ALA A 162 5.62 -19.45 3.22
CA ALA A 162 5.59 -18.40 4.22
C ALA A 162 6.92 -17.61 4.29
N GLN A 163 8.05 -18.30 4.19
CA GLN A 163 9.40 -17.71 4.17
C GLN A 163 9.62 -16.81 2.94
N GLN A 164 9.10 -17.21 1.79
CA GLN A 164 9.15 -16.39 0.57
C GLN A 164 8.38 -15.08 0.77
N VAL A 165 7.15 -15.14 1.30
CA VAL A 165 6.36 -13.94 1.58
C VAL A 165 7.03 -13.07 2.65
N LEU A 166 7.55 -13.68 3.72
CA LEU A 166 8.31 -12.99 4.78
C LEU A 166 9.47 -12.17 4.21
N LYS A 167 10.29 -12.78 3.35
CA LYS A 167 11.45 -12.12 2.74
C LYS A 167 11.03 -10.92 1.89
N CYS A 168 9.97 -11.07 1.09
CA CYS A 168 9.44 -9.98 0.27
C CYS A 168 8.86 -8.86 1.12
N LEU A 169 8.00 -9.18 2.09
CA LEU A 169 7.39 -8.21 3.00
C LEU A 169 8.45 -7.42 3.79
N GLY A 170 9.39 -8.13 4.43
CA GLY A 170 10.48 -7.50 5.18
C GLY A 170 11.37 -6.65 4.28
N GLY A 171 11.71 -7.13 3.07
CA GLY A 171 12.49 -6.37 2.10
C GLY A 171 11.81 -5.07 1.67
N MET A 172 10.51 -5.12 1.36
CA MET A 172 9.72 -3.93 1.01
C MET A 172 9.68 -2.90 2.14
N MET A 173 9.50 -3.38 3.38
CA MET A 173 9.52 -2.57 4.58
C MET A 173 10.86 -1.84 4.78
N LEU A 174 11.98 -2.53 4.58
CA LEU A 174 13.32 -1.94 4.71
C LEU A 174 13.61 -0.93 3.59
N VAL A 175 13.29 -1.27 2.34
CA VAL A 175 13.45 -0.37 1.19
C VAL A 175 12.62 0.90 1.36
N LEU A 176 11.45 0.81 2.01
CA LEU A 176 10.62 1.99 2.27
C LEU A 176 11.32 3.00 3.19
N ASP A 177 11.95 2.54 4.28
CA ASP A 177 12.72 3.43 5.16
C ASP A 177 13.94 4.03 4.45
N GLU A 178 14.60 3.24 3.59
CA GLU A 178 15.75 3.71 2.80
C GLU A 178 15.36 4.77 1.76
N LYS A 179 14.26 4.56 1.03
CA LYS A 179 13.79 5.45 -0.03
C LYS A 179 13.10 6.70 0.51
N MET A 180 12.57 6.64 1.72
CA MET A 180 11.88 7.74 2.38
C MET A 180 12.48 7.99 3.78
N PRO A 181 13.72 8.48 3.89
CA PRO A 181 14.38 8.64 5.19
C PRO A 181 13.67 9.58 6.18
N GLN A 182 12.80 10.49 5.70
CA GLN A 182 12.04 11.39 6.56
C GLN A 182 10.73 10.76 7.06
N LEU A 183 10.02 10.04 6.19
CA LEU A 183 8.67 9.55 6.40
C LEU A 183 8.49 8.03 6.39
N GLY A 184 9.33 7.30 5.68
CA GLY A 184 9.24 5.85 5.44
C GLY A 184 9.10 5.06 6.73
N TRP A 185 9.90 5.38 7.76
CA TRP A 185 9.78 4.77 9.08
C TRP A 185 8.40 4.97 9.74
N ARG A 186 7.72 6.09 9.51
CA ARG A 186 6.36 6.33 10.05
C ARG A 186 5.33 5.48 9.33
N LEU A 187 5.47 5.34 8.00
CA LEU A 187 4.61 4.45 7.21
C LEU A 187 4.80 2.99 7.61
N LEU A 188 6.04 2.59 7.87
CA LEU A 188 6.37 1.27 8.39
C LEU A 188 5.80 1.07 9.80
N ALA A 189 5.91 2.05 10.69
CA ALA A 189 5.33 1.98 12.03
C ALA A 189 3.79 1.84 12.00
N ASP A 190 3.13 2.53 11.07
CA ASP A 190 1.69 2.43 10.85
C ASP A 190 1.26 1.04 10.31
N ALA A 191 2.04 0.45 9.39
CA ALA A 191 1.84 -0.92 8.95
C ALA A 191 2.03 -1.95 10.08
N LEU A 192 3.08 -1.78 10.91
CA LEU A 192 3.31 -2.64 12.07
C LEU A 192 2.21 -2.50 13.13
N ALA A 193 1.69 -1.29 13.36
CA ALA A 193 0.55 -1.07 14.24
C ALA A 193 -0.68 -1.85 13.75
N SER A 194 -0.92 -1.84 12.43
CA SER A 194 -2.03 -2.57 11.82
C SER A 194 -1.90 -4.08 12.00
N ILE A 195 -0.69 -4.64 11.80
CA ILE A 195 -0.40 -6.06 12.08
C ILE A 195 -0.62 -6.38 13.56
N GLN A 196 -0.11 -5.54 14.48
CA GLN A 196 -0.29 -5.71 15.92
C GLN A 196 -1.78 -5.67 16.32
N ILE A 197 -2.56 -4.78 15.73
CA ILE A 197 -4.01 -4.71 15.95
C ILE A 197 -4.71 -5.97 15.42
N SER A 198 -4.35 -6.47 14.24
CA SER A 198 -4.92 -7.71 13.70
C SER A 198 -4.63 -8.90 14.62
N LEU A 199 -3.40 -9.04 15.10
CA LEU A 199 -3.01 -10.07 16.07
C LEU A 199 -3.80 -10.01 17.39
N LEU A 200 -4.20 -8.80 17.83
CA LEU A 200 -5.00 -8.61 19.04
C LEU A 200 -6.50 -8.78 18.81
N SER A 201 -6.96 -8.59 17.57
CA SER A 201 -8.38 -8.63 17.20
C SER A 201 -8.85 -10.02 16.81
N GLU A 202 -7.96 -10.79 16.20
CA GLU A 202 -8.23 -12.15 15.76
C GLU A 202 -8.09 -13.11 16.95
N THR A 203 -9.20 -13.72 17.37
CA THR A 203 -9.23 -14.87 18.29
C THR A 203 -8.73 -16.16 17.60
N ILE A 204 -7.86 -16.04 16.61
CA ILE A 204 -7.39 -17.16 15.80
C ILE A 204 -6.25 -17.81 16.57
N ALA A 205 -6.39 -19.11 16.84
CA ALA A 205 -5.24 -19.93 17.19
C ALA A 205 -4.30 -19.95 15.96
N ALA A 206 -3.43 -18.94 15.87
CA ALA A 206 -2.48 -18.82 14.77
C ALA A 206 -1.64 -20.11 14.71
N SER A 207 -1.49 -20.68 13.51
CA SER A 207 -0.65 -21.85 13.29
C SER A 207 0.78 -21.59 13.79
N ALA A 208 1.53 -22.65 14.11
CA ALA A 208 2.92 -22.50 14.54
C ALA A 208 3.74 -21.70 13.50
N ILE A 209 3.52 -21.98 12.21
CA ILE A 209 4.14 -21.27 11.08
C ILE A 209 3.78 -19.78 11.11
N ALA A 210 2.52 -19.42 11.33
CA ALA A 210 2.08 -18.02 11.38
C ALA A 210 2.72 -17.24 12.53
N GLN A 211 2.80 -17.86 13.72
CA GLN A 211 3.46 -17.25 14.89
C GLN A 211 4.95 -17.07 14.66
N GLU A 212 5.62 -18.12 14.17
CA GLU A 212 7.05 -18.13 13.92
C GLU A 212 7.44 -17.09 12.86
N THR A 213 6.79 -17.10 11.70
CA THR A 213 7.11 -16.17 10.60
C THR A 213 6.81 -14.72 10.97
N THR A 214 5.76 -14.46 11.75
CA THR A 214 5.52 -13.12 12.29
C THR A 214 6.62 -12.70 13.26
N GLN A 215 7.08 -13.57 14.16
CA GLN A 215 8.21 -13.26 15.05
C GLN A 215 9.49 -13.00 14.25
N GLN A 216 9.76 -13.80 13.23
CA GLN A 216 10.91 -13.63 12.34
C GLN A 216 10.86 -12.31 11.58
N LEU A 217 9.68 -11.81 11.19
CA LEU A 217 9.53 -10.48 10.59
C LEU A 217 10.02 -9.37 11.53
N PHE A 218 9.53 -9.35 12.77
CA PHE A 218 9.96 -8.35 13.76
C PHE A 218 11.45 -8.48 14.09
N GLU A 219 11.96 -9.71 14.18
CA GLU A 219 13.39 -9.96 14.43
C GLU A 219 14.26 -9.48 13.27
N ALA A 220 13.88 -9.77 12.02
CA ALA A 220 14.58 -9.32 10.83
C ALA A 220 14.62 -7.79 10.75
N LEU A 221 13.50 -7.11 11.02
CA LEU A 221 13.46 -5.65 11.08
C LEU A 221 14.36 -5.09 12.19
N ARG A 222 14.36 -5.72 13.37
CA ARG A 222 15.22 -5.33 14.49
C ARG A 222 16.71 -5.46 14.16
N GLN A 223 17.09 -6.49 13.41
CA GLN A 223 18.48 -6.74 13.01
C GLN A 223 18.93 -5.82 11.88
N ALA A 224 18.04 -5.49 10.95
CA ALA A 224 18.39 -4.71 9.75
C ALA A 224 18.36 -3.19 9.97
N LEU A 225 17.51 -2.68 10.87
CA LEU A 225 17.37 -1.25 11.12
C LEU A 225 18.33 -0.74 12.20
N PRO A 226 18.78 0.54 12.12
CA PRO A 226 19.46 1.18 13.23
C PRO A 226 18.63 1.12 14.52
N LYS A 227 19.28 0.91 15.66
CA LYS A 227 18.61 0.69 16.95
C LYS A 227 17.63 1.82 17.30
N GLU A 228 18.06 3.06 17.16
CA GLU A 228 17.25 4.26 17.45
C GLU A 228 16.03 4.35 16.51
N ARG A 229 16.22 3.95 15.25
CA ARG A 229 15.17 3.92 14.22
C ARG A 229 14.11 2.89 14.59
N PHE A 230 14.52 1.66 14.88
CA PHE A 230 13.61 0.59 15.29
C PHE A 230 12.85 0.93 16.58
N GLN A 231 13.52 1.55 17.57
CA GLN A 231 12.85 2.02 18.78
C GLN A 231 11.79 3.09 18.51
N SER A 232 12.08 4.03 17.60
CA SER A 232 11.12 5.08 17.21
C SER A 232 9.89 4.48 16.51
N ILE A 233 10.11 3.50 15.64
CA ILE A 233 9.06 2.73 14.97
C ILE A 233 8.15 2.04 15.99
N LEU A 234 8.72 1.29 16.94
CA LEU A 234 7.95 0.57 17.95
C LEU A 234 7.20 1.51 18.90
N ALA A 235 7.81 2.64 19.27
CA ALA A 235 7.14 3.63 20.11
C ALA A 235 5.91 4.22 19.40
N TYR A 236 6.05 4.56 18.11
CA TYR A 236 4.95 5.09 17.31
C TYR A 236 3.85 4.03 17.08
N SER A 237 4.22 2.81 16.70
CA SER A 237 3.25 1.73 16.48
C SER A 237 2.50 1.37 17.76
N GLY A 238 3.20 1.31 18.90
CA GLY A 238 2.62 1.05 20.21
C GLY A 238 1.61 2.11 20.65
N GLN A 239 1.87 3.39 20.36
CA GLN A 239 0.90 4.46 20.63
C GLN A 239 -0.41 4.27 19.86
N ALA A 240 -0.33 3.89 18.57
CA ALA A 240 -1.51 3.62 17.76
C ALA A 240 -2.32 2.41 18.29
N VAL A 241 -1.63 1.33 18.69
CA VAL A 241 -2.26 0.15 19.31
C VAL A 241 -2.96 0.51 20.62
N LEU A 242 -2.33 1.31 21.48
CA LEU A 242 -2.92 1.76 22.74
C LEU A 242 -4.15 2.64 22.52
N ALA A 243 -4.09 3.57 21.58
CA ALA A 243 -5.23 4.42 21.22
C ALA A 243 -6.42 3.57 20.73
N TRP A 244 -6.16 2.57 19.89
CA TRP A 244 -7.17 1.62 19.42
C TRP A 244 -7.77 0.77 20.55
N GLN A 245 -6.95 0.28 21.50
CA GLN A 245 -7.46 -0.46 22.66
C GLN A 245 -8.36 0.42 23.54
N GLN A 246 -7.99 1.69 23.73
CA GLN A 246 -8.77 2.64 24.51
C GLN A 246 -10.12 2.95 23.83
N SER A 247 -10.16 3.11 22.51
CA SER A 247 -11.41 3.36 21.78
C SER A 247 -12.38 2.17 21.80
N ARG A 248 -11.90 0.96 22.11
CA ARG A 248 -12.72 -0.25 22.24
C ARG A 248 -13.25 -0.51 23.65
N ARG A 249 -12.80 0.24 24.66
CA ARG A 249 -13.36 0.11 26.02
C ARG A 249 -14.76 0.73 26.02
N PRO A 250 -15.77 0.05 26.59
CA PRO A 250 -17.07 0.68 26.79
C PRO A 250 -16.89 1.95 27.63
N ALA A 251 -17.60 3.02 27.30
CA ALA A 251 -17.66 4.19 28.17
C ALA A 251 -18.27 3.75 29.50
N ASN A 252 -17.50 3.88 30.58
CA ASN A 252 -17.97 3.60 31.93
C ASN A 252 -19.10 4.54 32.34
#